data_AF-A0A3P6SJG5-F1
#
_entry.id   AF-A0A3P6SJG5-F1
#
_cell.length_a   1.000
_cell.length_b   1.000
_cell.length_c   1.000
_cell.angle_alpha   90.00
_cell.angle_beta   90.00
_cell.angle_gamma   90.00
#
_symmetry.space_group_name_H-M   'P 1'
#
loop_
_entity.id
_entity.type
_entity.pdbx_description
1 polymer ?
#
loop_
_entity_poly.entity_id
_entity_poly.type
_entity_poly.pdbx_seq_one_letter_code
_entity_poly.pdbx_strand_id
1 'polypeptide(L)' 'MAREYKLEISLFERLIKNHFPYTALESQHRMATLISGTLMPIFYPQMLDASNVLGYPNIKGKNFVFMEQL' A
#
# COMPACT_ATOMS: atom_id res chain seq x y z
N MET A 1 -25.33 17.67 2.95
CA MET A 1 -24.67 17.95 4.25
C MET A 1 -23.22 17.44 4.33
N ALA A 2 -22.94 16.14 4.53
CA ALA A 2 -21.56 15.68 4.81
C ALA A 2 -20.52 16.02 3.70
N ARG A 3 -20.89 15.81 2.43
CA ARG A 3 -20.07 16.20 1.26
C ARG A 3 -19.99 17.71 1.04
N GLU A 4 -21.04 18.45 1.37
CA GLU A 4 -21.04 19.93 1.27
C GLU A 4 -20.01 20.55 2.22
N TYR A 5 -19.85 19.96 3.42
CA TYR A 5 -18.84 20.38 4.41
C TYR A 5 -17.53 19.59 4.33
N LYS A 6 -17.36 18.73 3.33
CA LYS A 6 -16.15 17.93 3.07
C LYS A 6 -15.71 17.09 4.28
N LEU A 7 -16.66 16.54 5.03
CA LEU A 7 -16.38 15.74 6.22
C LEU A 7 -15.72 14.40 5.88
N GLU A 8 -15.78 13.97 4.62
CA GLU A 8 -15.08 12.81 4.08
C GLU A 8 -13.57 13.03 3.92
N ILE A 9 -13.11 14.28 3.90
CA ILE A 9 -11.69 14.60 3.79
C ILE A 9 -11.10 14.64 5.19
N SER A 10 -10.23 13.68 5.48
CA SER A 10 -9.50 13.59 6.74
C SER A 10 -8.63 14.82 6.99
N LEU A 11 -8.30 15.07 8.26
CA LEU A 11 -7.35 16.13 8.63
C LEU A 11 -5.99 15.95 7.93
N PHE A 12 -5.51 14.70 7.84
CA PHE A 12 -4.24 14.38 7.19
C PHE A 12 -4.22 14.80 5.71
N GLU A 13 -5.26 14.45 4.95
CA GLU A 13 -5.39 14.88 3.55
C GLU A 13 -5.50 16.40 3.42
N ARG A 14 -6.18 17.07 4.37
CA ARG A 14 -6.24 18.54 4.40
C ARG A 14 -4.84 19.15 4.60
N LEU A 15 -4.02 18.58 5.48
CA LEU A 15 -2.65 19.05 5.70
C LEU A 15 -1.78 18.85 4.46
N ILE A 16 -1.84 17.67 3.83
CA ILE A 16 -1.11 17.41 2.57
C ILE A 16 -1.53 18.39 1.47
N LYS A 17 -2.85 18.61 1.29
CA LYS A 17 -3.37 19.57 0.30
C LYS A 17 -2.94 21.03 0.57
N ASN A 18 -2.58 21.34 1.82
CA ASN A 18 -2.04 22.65 2.22
C ASN A 18 -0.51 22.66 2.27
N HIS A 19 0.17 21.72 1.60
CA HIS A 19 1.63 21.66 1.47
C HIS A 19 2.38 21.54 2.80
N PHE A 20 1.75 20.95 3.83
CA PHE A 20 2.48 20.56 5.03
C PHE A 20 3.49 19.46 4.69
N PRO A 21 4.70 19.50 5.28
CA PRO A 21 5.71 18.47 5.05
C PRO A 21 5.21 17.13 5.57
N TYR A 22 5.46 16.08 4.80
CA TYR A 22 5.17 14.70 5.17
C TYR A 22 6.30 13.79 4.68
N THR A 23 6.39 12.61 5.26
CA THR A 23 7.28 11.54 4.80
C THR A 23 6.49 10.26 4.67
N ALA A 24 6.83 9.45 3.68
CA ALA A 24 6.30 8.10 3.52
C ALA A 24 7.36 7.09 3.98
N LEU A 25 6.93 6.02 4.64
CA LEU A 25 7.80 4.88 4.91
C LEU A 25 7.76 3.96 3.70
N GLU A 26 8.93 3.65 3.16
CA GLU A 26 9.06 2.83 1.97
C GLU A 26 9.16 1.33 2.32
N SER A 27 9.74 0.98 3.47
CA SER A 27 9.97 -0.41 3.87
C SER A 27 8.72 -1.07 4.47
N GLN A 28 8.24 -2.14 3.84
CA GLN A 28 7.14 -2.98 4.33
C GLN A 28 7.66 -4.26 4.97
N HIS A 29 7.12 -4.62 6.14
CA HIS A 29 7.64 -5.71 6.99
C HIS A 29 6.66 -6.86 7.25
N ARG A 30 5.46 -6.83 6.65
CA ARG A 30 4.37 -7.74 7.03
C ARG A 30 3.80 -8.56 5.88
N MET A 31 3.74 -7.99 4.69
CA MET A 31 3.10 -8.62 3.55
C MET A 31 4.05 -9.62 2.88
N ALA A 32 3.52 -10.75 2.40
CA ALA A 32 4.30 -11.67 1.59
C ALA A 32 4.68 -11.01 0.26
N THR A 33 5.89 -11.27 -0.23
CA THR A 33 6.45 -10.70 -1.47
C THR A 33 5.56 -10.91 -2.69
N LEU A 34 4.83 -12.02 -2.73
CA LEU A 34 3.84 -12.31 -3.78
C LEU A 34 2.72 -11.27 -3.84
N ILE A 35 2.24 -10.78 -2.69
CA ILE A 35 1.15 -9.81 -2.64
C ILE A 35 1.68 -8.39 -2.84
N SER A 36 2.84 -8.06 -2.24
CA SER A 36 3.51 -6.77 -2.46
C SER A 36 3.83 -6.56 -3.93
N GLY A 37 4.46 -7.55 -4.58
CA GLY A 37 4.84 -7.46 -6.00
C GLY A 37 3.67 -7.29 -6.97
N THR A 38 2.46 -7.75 -6.63
CA THR A 38 1.30 -7.65 -7.53
C THR A 38 0.56 -6.32 -7.39
N LEU A 39 0.08 -5.99 -6.20
CA LEU A 39 -0.86 -4.86 -6.01
C LEU A 39 -0.17 -3.57 -5.60
N MET A 40 0.93 -3.64 -4.86
CA MET A 40 1.48 -2.44 -4.23
C MET A 40 2.16 -1.47 -5.19
N PRO A 41 2.84 -1.89 -6.28
CA PRO A 41 3.40 -0.95 -7.25
C PRO A 41 2.37 0.03 -7.83
N ILE A 42 1.08 -0.34 -7.87
CA ILE A 42 -0.02 0.50 -8.37
C ILE A 42 -0.33 1.64 -7.38
N PHE A 43 -0.32 1.36 -6.08
CA PHE A 43 -0.70 2.33 -5.03
C PHE A 43 0.50 3.05 -4.41
N TYR A 44 1.62 2.35 -4.27
CA TYR A 44 2.83 2.74 -3.56
C TYR A 44 4.07 2.35 -4.38
N PRO A 45 4.42 3.13 -5.42
CA PRO A 45 5.48 2.77 -6.37
C PRO A 45 6.89 2.75 -5.76
N GLN A 46 7.10 3.40 -4.61
CA GLN A 46 8.38 3.44 -3.91
C GLN A 46 8.48 2.42 -2.76
N MET A 47 7.47 1.56 -2.57
CA MET A 47 7.47 0.60 -1.47
C MET A 47 8.44 -0.56 -1.72
N LEU A 48 9.23 -0.90 -0.71
CA LEU A 48 10.25 -1.94 -0.73
C LEU A 48 9.95 -3.03 0.30
N ASP A 49 10.25 -4.29 -0.05
CA ASP A 49 10.12 -5.42 0.86
C ASP A 49 11.33 -5.52 1.79
N ALA A 50 11.08 -5.52 3.10
CA ALA A 50 12.12 -5.67 4.10
C ALA A 50 12.70 -7.09 4.12
N SER A 51 13.92 -7.24 4.67
CA SER A 51 14.62 -8.53 4.73
C SER A 51 13.83 -9.63 5.45
N ASN A 52 12.99 -9.28 6.42
CA ASN A 52 12.21 -10.25 7.19
C ASN A 52 11.07 -10.89 6.38
N VAL A 53 10.54 -10.23 5.34
CA VAL A 53 9.45 -10.79 4.52
C VAL A 53 9.96 -11.70 3.40
N LEU A 54 11.22 -11.55 2.99
CA LEU A 54 11.86 -12.39 1.98
C LEU A 54 11.95 -13.86 2.40
N GLY A 55 11.97 -14.13 3.71
CA GLY A 55 12.03 -15.47 4.29
C GLY A 55 10.67 -16.11 4.58
N TYR A 56 9.56 -15.49 4.18
CA TYR A 56 8.24 -16.05 4.47
C TYR A 56 8.04 -17.39 3.74
N PRO A 57 7.52 -18.42 4.44
CA PRO A 57 7.30 -19.72 3.82
C PRO A 57 6.25 -19.60 2.72
N ASN A 58 6.40 -20.42 1.67
CA ASN A 58 5.35 -20.54 0.66
C ASN A 58 4.07 -21.06 1.32
N ILE A 59 2.98 -20.30 1.19
CA ILE A 59 1.70 -20.63 1.80
C ILE A 59 1.08 -21.75 0.95
N LYS A 60 0.97 -22.96 1.53
CA LYS A 60 0.33 -24.10 0.87
C LYS A 60 -1.14 -23.74 0.55
N GLY A 61 -1.54 -23.90 -0.72
CA GLY A 61 -2.91 -23.64 -1.19
C GLY A 61 -3.16 -22.29 -1.87
N LYS A 62 -2.11 -21.50 -2.16
CA LYS A 62 -2.24 -20.20 -2.83
C LYS A 62 -1.77 -20.24 -4.28
N ASN A 63 -2.67 -20.66 -5.18
CA ASN A 63 -2.64 -20.18 -6.56
C ASN A 63 -3.17 -18.73 -6.55
N PHE A 64 -2.32 -17.76 -6.19
CA PHE A 64 -2.64 -16.33 -6.38
C PHE A 64 -2.52 -16.03 -7.88
N VAL A 65 -3.47 -16.56 -8.66
CA VAL A 65 -3.72 -16.18 -10.05
C VAL A 65 -4.63 -14.97 -9.99
N PHE A 66 -4.05 -13.81 -9.70
CA PHE A 66 -4.70 -12.54 -10.00
C PHE A 66 -3.73 -11.83 -10.95
N MET A 67 -4.22 -11.54 -12.16
CA MET A 67 -3.60 -10.70 -13.21
C MET A 67 -2.80 -11.41 -14.34
N GLU A 68 -3.37 -12.41 -15.01
CA GLU A 68 -3.11 -12.65 -16.46
C GLU A 68 -4.31 -12.25 -17.36
N GLN A 69 -5.30 -11.53 -16.84
CA GLN A 69 -6.49 -11.18 -17.60
C GLN A 69 -6.98 -9.76 -17.28
N LEU A 70 -6.21 -8.74 -17.68
CA LEU A 70 -6.67 -7.37 -17.93
C LEU A 70 -5.72 -6.67 -18.91
#